data_AF-A0AA86WZQ7-F1
#
_entry.id   AF-A0AA86WZQ7-F1
#
_cell.length_a   1.000
_cell.length_b   1.000
_cell.length_c   1.000
_cell.angle_alpha   90.00
_cell.angle_beta   90.00
_cell.angle_gamma   90.00
#
_symmetry.space_group_name_H-M   'P 1'
#
loop_
_entity.id
_entity.type
_entity.pdbx_description
1 polymer ?
#
loop_
_entity_poly.entity_id
_entity_poly.type
_entity_poly.pdbx_seq_one_letter_code
_entity_poly.pdbx_strand_id
1 'polypeptide(L)'
;MKRSKTFNLRATWASGRLSLWKVSFTLSALLLLSPWLKLMGYQFTLESHLANPERSLHVYINNGVFTFVNTLSDGTTRKSSGIVGFTHNTLYFLIWDSTYLHVSEHLTPQLKRDLINANNRLFDIRLETKSEGEVLMSFDEELKFERVQTQLAKIKGSYPEIH
;
A
#
# COMPACT_ATOMS: atom_id res chain seq x y z
N MET A 1 15.82 36.52 -35.50
CA MET A 1 15.74 36.29 -34.04
C MET A 1 14.32 35.87 -33.65
N LYS A 2 14.11 34.62 -33.21
CA LYS A 2 12.82 34.15 -32.67
C LYS A 2 12.64 34.74 -31.27
N ARG A 3 11.61 35.57 -31.06
CA ARG A 3 11.27 36.12 -29.74
C ARG A 3 10.88 34.96 -28.82
N SER A 4 11.66 34.76 -27.75
CA SER A 4 11.31 33.88 -26.64
C SER A 4 10.01 34.39 -26.00
N LYS A 5 8.97 33.57 -26.00
CA LYS A 5 7.74 33.85 -25.23
C LYS A 5 8.06 33.57 -23.76
N THR A 6 8.37 34.62 -23.01
CA THR A 6 8.44 34.57 -21.56
C THR A 6 7.04 34.21 -21.02
N PHE A 7 6.93 33.04 -20.40
CA PHE A 7 5.70 32.55 -19.81
C PHE A 7 5.43 33.34 -18.53
N ASN A 8 4.63 34.41 -18.63
CA ASN A 8 4.37 35.31 -17.52
C ASN A 8 3.11 34.86 -16.77
N LEU A 9 3.29 34.03 -15.73
CA LEU A 9 2.22 33.42 -14.91
C LEU A 9 1.23 34.44 -14.33
N ARG A 10 1.69 35.66 -14.02
CA ARG A 10 0.83 36.75 -13.52
C ARG A 10 -0.17 37.25 -14.58
N ALA A 11 0.25 37.32 -15.84
CA ALA A 11 -0.61 37.78 -16.95
C ALA A 11 -1.67 36.73 -17.33
N THR A 12 -1.37 35.44 -17.17
CA THR A 12 -2.33 34.34 -17.38
C THR A 12 -3.37 34.23 -16.27
N TRP A 13 -3.01 34.56 -15.03
CA TRP A 13 -3.95 34.68 -13.91
C TRP A 13 -4.90 35.87 -14.07
N ALA A 14 -4.38 37.05 -14.40
CA ALA A 14 -5.17 38.27 -14.55
C ALA A 14 -6.13 38.25 -15.77
N SER A 15 -5.88 37.37 -16.76
CA SER A 15 -6.70 37.27 -17.99
C SER A 15 -7.90 36.32 -17.87
N GLY A 16 -8.16 35.74 -16.69
CA GLY A 16 -9.27 34.80 -16.48
C GLY A 16 -9.14 33.49 -17.27
N ARG A 17 -8.02 33.25 -17.95
CA ARG A 17 -7.76 32.05 -18.75
C ARG A 17 -7.55 30.79 -17.90
N LEU A 18 -7.17 30.96 -16.63
CA LEU A 18 -7.06 29.88 -15.65
C LEU A 18 -8.33 29.87 -14.79
N SER A 19 -9.21 28.92 -15.07
CA SER A 19 -10.36 28.63 -14.20
C SER A 19 -9.87 28.06 -12.88
N LEU A 20 -10.02 28.80 -11.78
CA LEU A 20 -9.66 28.37 -10.42
C LEU A 20 -10.18 26.97 -10.10
N TRP A 21 -11.42 26.66 -10.49
CA TRP A 21 -12.01 25.34 -10.29
C TRP A 21 -11.29 24.22 -11.06
N LYS A 22 -10.78 24.49 -12.26
CA LYS A 22 -10.00 23.51 -13.04
C LYS A 22 -8.65 23.28 -12.39
N VAL A 23 -7.99 24.35 -11.91
CA VAL A 23 -6.71 24.27 -11.19
C VAL A 23 -6.87 23.49 -9.89
N SER A 24 -7.89 23.81 -9.08
CA SER A 24 -8.21 23.07 -7.86
C SER A 24 -8.49 21.60 -8.14
N PHE A 25 -9.32 21.28 -9.15
CA PHE A 25 -9.59 19.90 -9.52
C PHE A 25 -8.33 19.13 -9.92
N THR A 26 -7.49 19.73 -10.78
CA THR A 26 -6.22 19.10 -11.18
C THR A 26 -5.27 18.90 -10.00
N LEU A 27 -5.20 19.87 -9.08
CA LEU A 27 -4.35 19.77 -7.90
C LEU A 27 -4.86 18.70 -6.93
N SER A 28 -6.17 18.62 -6.71
CA SER A 28 -6.81 17.58 -5.91
C SER A 28 -6.55 16.19 -6.50
N ALA A 29 -6.69 16.02 -7.82
CA ALA A 29 -6.35 14.77 -8.49
C ALA A 29 -4.87 14.40 -8.32
N LEU A 30 -3.96 15.38 -8.42
CA LEU A 30 -2.52 15.15 -8.23
C LEU A 30 -2.18 14.73 -6.79
N LEU A 31 -2.80 15.38 -5.80
CA LEU A 31 -2.62 15.07 -4.39
C LEU A 31 -3.12 13.66 -4.07
N LEU A 32 -4.27 13.28 -4.63
CA LEU A 32 -4.81 11.93 -4.49
C LEU A 32 -3.90 10.88 -5.14
N LEU A 33 -3.30 11.16 -6.30
CA LEU A 33 -2.40 10.21 -6.97
C LEU A 33 -0.97 10.21 -6.40
N SER A 34 -0.61 11.20 -5.59
CA SER A 34 0.75 11.38 -5.09
C SER A 34 1.36 10.17 -4.35
N PRO A 35 0.60 9.39 -3.55
CA PRO A 35 1.16 8.21 -2.90
C PRO A 35 1.58 7.12 -3.89
N TRP A 36 0.87 6.98 -5.01
CA TRP A 36 1.21 6.00 -6.07
C TRP A 36 2.39 6.46 -6.92
N LEU A 37 2.49 7.77 -7.19
CA LEU A 37 3.64 8.34 -7.90
C LEU A 37 4.95 8.12 -7.14
N LYS A 38 4.91 8.17 -5.80
CA LYS A 38 6.09 7.91 -4.96
C LYS A 38 6.62 6.48 -5.06
N LEU A 39 5.80 5.53 -5.53
CA LEU A 39 6.21 4.14 -5.71
C LEU A 39 6.66 3.81 -7.14
N MET A 40 6.62 4.77 -8.06
CA MET A 40 7.17 4.61 -9.41
C MET A 40 8.68 4.45 -9.35
N GLY A 41 9.20 3.39 -9.98
CA GLY A 41 10.63 3.05 -9.98
C GLY A 41 11.07 2.14 -8.83
N TYR A 42 10.18 1.81 -7.89
CA TYR A 42 10.48 0.91 -6.78
C TYR A 42 9.96 -0.51 -7.03
N GLN A 43 10.77 -1.49 -6.63
CA GLN A 43 10.47 -2.91 -6.70
C GLN A 43 11.07 -3.61 -5.50
N PHE A 44 10.22 -4.09 -4.61
CA PHE A 44 10.65 -4.69 -3.34
C PHE A 44 9.67 -5.74 -2.83
N THR A 45 10.15 -6.54 -1.88
CA THR A 45 9.36 -7.54 -1.17
C THR A 45 9.35 -7.27 0.33
N LEU A 46 8.22 -7.55 0.97
CA LEU A 46 8.08 -7.62 2.43
C LEU A 46 7.72 -9.05 2.81
N GLU A 47 8.49 -9.65 3.72
CA GLU A 47 8.26 -10.98 4.26
C GLU A 47 8.08 -10.90 5.77
N SER A 48 6.99 -11.44 6.30
CA SER A 48 6.71 -11.40 7.74
C SER A 48 5.85 -12.58 8.18
N HIS A 49 5.69 -12.72 9.49
CA HIS A 49 4.82 -13.70 10.13
C HIS A 49 3.87 -12.97 11.06
N LEU A 50 2.56 -13.17 10.89
CA LEU A 50 1.50 -12.52 11.66
C LEU A 50 0.87 -13.55 12.58
N ALA A 51 0.44 -13.15 13.78
CA ALA A 51 -0.05 -14.07 14.81
C ALA A 51 -1.59 -14.20 14.84
N ASN A 52 -2.34 -13.31 14.17
CA ASN A 52 -3.81 -13.29 14.24
C ASN A 52 -4.48 -13.01 12.88
N PRO A 53 -4.88 -14.02 12.10
CA PRO A 53 -4.55 -15.44 12.29
C PRO A 53 -3.05 -15.72 12.14
N GLU A 54 -2.60 -16.86 12.66
CA GLU A 54 -1.20 -17.29 12.49
C GLU A 54 -0.94 -17.60 11.01
N ARG A 55 -0.07 -16.80 10.37
CA ARG A 55 0.11 -16.83 8.92
C ARG A 55 1.43 -16.24 8.46
N SER A 56 2.01 -16.81 7.41
CA SER A 56 3.13 -16.20 6.70
C SER A 56 2.63 -15.23 5.64
N LEU A 57 3.22 -14.03 5.61
CA LEU A 57 2.91 -12.97 4.67
C LEU A 57 4.09 -12.73 3.74
N HIS A 58 3.82 -12.77 2.44
CA HIS A 58 4.77 -12.40 1.39
C HIS A 58 4.13 -11.35 0.50
N VAL A 59 4.61 -10.11 0.55
CA VAL A 59 4.15 -9.00 -0.29
C VAL A 59 5.21 -8.71 -1.33
N TYR A 60 4.80 -8.63 -2.59
CA TYR A 60 5.60 -8.16 -3.71
C TYR A 60 5.02 -6.84 -4.21
N ILE A 61 5.85 -5.80 -4.28
CA ILE A 61 5.47 -4.47 -4.74
C ILE A 61 6.32 -4.12 -5.96
N ASN A 62 5.67 -3.63 -7.01
CA ASN A 62 6.29 -3.21 -8.26
C ASN A 62 5.54 -2.02 -8.83
N ASN A 63 6.18 -0.85 -8.86
CA ASN A 63 5.62 0.38 -9.46
C ASN A 63 4.20 0.72 -8.95
N GLY A 64 3.98 0.65 -7.64
CA GLY A 64 2.69 0.98 -7.02
C GLY A 64 1.59 -0.07 -7.21
N VAL A 65 1.90 -1.23 -7.79
CA VAL A 65 1.05 -2.42 -7.81
C VAL A 65 1.60 -3.42 -6.80
N PHE A 66 0.71 -4.14 -6.11
CA PHE A 66 1.14 -5.21 -5.21
C PHE A 66 0.48 -6.54 -5.56
N THR A 67 1.15 -7.60 -5.17
CA THR A 67 0.59 -8.92 -4.96
C THR A 67 1.06 -9.39 -3.60
N PHE A 68 0.14 -9.80 -2.72
CA PHE A 68 0.54 -10.53 -1.53
C PHE A 68 -0.03 -11.93 -1.51
N VAL A 69 0.77 -12.85 -1.00
CA VAL A 69 0.39 -14.23 -0.74
C VAL A 69 0.45 -14.43 0.76
N ASN A 70 -0.62 -14.97 1.30
CA ASN A 70 -0.77 -15.26 2.70
C ASN A 70 -1.05 -16.75 2.86
N THR A 71 -0.27 -17.43 3.70
CA THR A 71 -0.47 -18.85 3.99
C THR A 71 -0.73 -19.01 5.48
N LEU A 72 -1.92 -19.50 5.81
CA LEU A 72 -2.32 -19.79 7.19
C LEU A 72 -1.57 -21.02 7.70
N SER A 73 -1.49 -21.17 9.03
CA SER A 73 -0.87 -22.33 9.66
C SER A 73 -1.55 -23.67 9.33
N ASP A 74 -2.81 -23.65 8.85
CA ASP A 74 -3.53 -24.83 8.37
C ASP A 74 -3.25 -25.18 6.89
N GLY A 75 -2.37 -24.42 6.22
CA GLY A 75 -1.99 -24.61 4.82
C GLY A 75 -2.87 -23.85 3.82
N THR A 76 -4.00 -23.25 4.24
CA THR A 76 -4.83 -22.41 3.36
C THR A 76 -4.00 -21.25 2.80
N THR A 77 -4.00 -21.07 1.49
CA THR A 77 -3.25 -20.01 0.81
C THR A 77 -4.19 -19.08 0.07
N ARG A 78 -4.04 -17.78 0.31
CA ARG A 78 -4.77 -16.72 -0.38
C ARG A 78 -3.80 -15.78 -1.08
N LYS A 79 -4.13 -15.42 -2.31
CA LYS A 79 -3.44 -14.39 -3.09
C LYS A 79 -4.36 -13.19 -3.23
N SER A 80 -3.84 -12.00 -2.93
CA SER A 80 -4.54 -10.74 -3.18
C SER A 80 -3.68 -9.82 -4.03
N SER A 81 -4.31 -8.99 -4.84
CA SER A 81 -3.63 -8.01 -5.68
C SER A 81 -4.41 -6.72 -5.79
N GLY A 82 -3.68 -5.65 -6.11
CA GLY A 82 -4.27 -4.32 -6.23
C GLY A 82 -3.18 -3.25 -6.30
N ILE A 83 -3.52 -2.06 -5.83
CA ILE A 83 -2.62 -0.91 -5.85
C ILE A 83 -2.18 -0.53 -4.45
N VAL A 84 -0.95 -0.05 -4.34
CA VAL A 84 -0.35 0.43 -3.10
C VAL A 84 0.23 1.82 -3.34
N GLY A 85 0.02 2.71 -2.38
CA GLY A 85 0.65 4.02 -2.32
C GLY A 85 1.56 4.13 -1.11
N PHE A 86 2.53 5.04 -1.14
CA PHE A 86 3.44 5.29 -0.01
C PHE A 86 3.48 6.77 0.35
N THR A 87 3.22 7.12 1.61
CA THR A 87 3.50 8.45 2.15
C THR A 87 3.63 8.40 3.66
N HIS A 88 4.43 9.29 4.26
CA HIS A 88 4.63 9.37 5.71
C HIS A 88 4.94 8.00 6.34
N ASN A 89 5.91 7.28 5.77
CA ASN A 89 6.30 5.93 6.17
C ASN A 89 5.16 4.90 6.21
N THR A 90 4.06 5.18 5.52
CA THR A 90 2.87 4.35 5.54
C THR A 90 2.57 3.86 4.13
N LEU A 91 2.39 2.54 4.01
CA LEU A 91 1.87 1.90 2.80
C LEU A 91 0.35 1.83 2.90
N TYR A 92 -0.35 2.33 1.88
CA TYR A 92 -1.81 2.30 1.79
C TYR A 92 -2.22 1.33 0.69
N PHE A 93 -2.87 0.23 1.05
CA PHE A 93 -3.24 -0.85 0.15
C PHE A 93 -4.72 -0.78 -0.20
N LEU A 94 -5.02 -0.89 -1.49
CA LEU A 94 -6.36 -1.12 -2.01
C LEU A 94 -6.39 -2.45 -2.78
N ILE A 95 -7.03 -3.46 -2.20
CA ILE A 95 -7.24 -4.77 -2.83
C ILE A 95 -8.36 -4.66 -3.88
N TRP A 96 -8.07 -5.16 -5.08
CA TRP A 96 -9.04 -5.28 -6.16
C TRP A 96 -9.47 -6.72 -6.41
N ASP A 97 -8.53 -7.65 -6.31
CA ASP A 97 -8.75 -9.08 -6.50
C ASP A 97 -8.18 -9.87 -5.32
N SER A 98 -8.92 -10.90 -4.92
CA SER A 98 -8.59 -11.78 -3.81
C SER A 98 -9.10 -13.18 -4.14
N THR A 99 -8.17 -14.13 -4.29
CA THR A 99 -8.45 -15.50 -4.69
C THR A 99 -7.79 -16.47 -3.73
N TYR A 100 -8.56 -17.43 -3.22
CA TYR A 100 -8.02 -18.58 -2.49
C TYR A 100 -7.39 -19.54 -3.50
N LEU A 101 -6.08 -19.76 -3.38
CA LEU A 101 -5.33 -20.70 -4.23
C LEU A 101 -5.48 -22.13 -3.72
N HIS A 102 -5.59 -22.28 -2.41
CA HIS A 102 -5.82 -23.55 -1.73
C HIS A 102 -6.59 -23.29 -0.45
N VAL A 103 -7.54 -24.15 -0.11
CA VAL A 103 -8.30 -24.13 1.14
C VAL A 103 -8.16 -25.50 1.77
N SER A 104 -7.72 -25.56 3.03
CA SER A 104 -7.65 -26.82 3.76
C SER A 104 -9.07 -27.40 3.92
N GLU A 105 -9.19 -28.73 4.05
CA GLU A 105 -10.49 -29.44 3.97
C GLU A 105 -11.51 -29.05 5.06
N HIS A 106 -11.13 -28.23 6.04
CA HIS A 106 -11.96 -27.90 7.19
C HIS A 106 -12.01 -26.39 7.48
N LEU A 107 -13.17 -25.93 7.95
CA LEU A 107 -13.38 -24.54 8.37
C LEU A 107 -12.70 -24.28 9.74
N THR A 108 -11.38 -24.13 9.73
CA THR A 108 -10.57 -23.88 10.92
C THR A 108 -10.86 -22.50 11.53
N PRO A 109 -10.57 -22.28 12.82
CA PRO A 109 -10.60 -20.94 13.40
C PRO A 109 -9.73 -19.93 12.64
N GLN A 110 -8.57 -20.37 12.13
CA GLN A 110 -7.66 -19.53 11.34
C GLN A 110 -8.32 -19.09 10.02
N LEU A 111 -8.94 -20.03 9.30
CA LEU A 111 -9.67 -19.73 8.06
C LEU A 111 -10.85 -18.79 8.31
N LYS A 112 -11.61 -18.99 9.40
CA LYS A 112 -12.70 -18.08 9.78
C LYS A 112 -12.21 -16.65 9.99
N ARG A 113 -11.07 -16.49 10.65
CA ARG A 113 -10.43 -15.17 10.84
C ARG A 113 -9.92 -14.58 9.53
N ASP A 114 -9.30 -15.39 8.68
CA ASP A 114 -8.82 -14.89 7.38
C ASP A 114 -9.97 -14.46 6.46
N LEU A 115 -11.14 -15.11 6.52
CA LEU A 115 -12.32 -14.67 5.77
C LEU A 115 -12.80 -13.27 6.17
N ILE A 116 -12.65 -12.88 7.44
CA ILE A 116 -12.91 -11.51 7.89
C ILE A 116 -11.88 -10.56 7.27
N ASN A 117 -10.60 -10.92 7.33
CA ASN A 117 -9.50 -10.11 6.79
C ASN A 117 -9.56 -10.01 5.26
N ALA A 118 -10.05 -11.03 4.57
CA ALA A 118 -10.23 -11.05 3.12
C ALA A 118 -11.30 -10.06 2.65
N ASN A 119 -12.26 -9.71 3.51
CA ASN A 119 -13.27 -8.69 3.21
C ASN A 119 -12.74 -7.26 3.41
N ASN A 120 -11.62 -7.08 4.11
CA ASN A 120 -11.01 -5.79 4.25
C ASN A 120 -10.26 -5.42 2.96
N ARG A 121 -10.85 -4.53 2.15
CA ARG A 121 -10.26 -4.12 0.87
C ARG A 121 -9.32 -2.93 0.96
N LEU A 122 -9.34 -2.18 2.06
CA LEU A 122 -8.53 -0.98 2.25
C LEU A 122 -7.90 -1.00 3.63
N PHE A 123 -6.57 -1.01 3.67
CA PHE A 123 -5.83 -1.00 4.92
C PHE A 123 -4.50 -0.27 4.75
N ASP A 124 -3.91 0.15 5.87
CA ASP A 124 -2.60 0.79 5.90
C ASP A 124 -1.63 0.06 6.83
N ILE A 125 -0.35 0.14 6.48
CA ILE A 125 0.76 -0.42 7.25
C ILE A 125 1.80 0.68 7.45
N ARG A 126 2.08 1.01 8.71
CA ARG A 126 3.15 1.93 9.10
C ARG A 126 4.46 1.17 9.18
N LEU A 127 5.51 1.76 8.63
CA LEU A 127 6.85 1.19 8.60
C LEU A 127 7.79 2.02 9.49
N GLU A 128 8.62 1.33 10.23
CA GLU A 128 9.73 1.92 10.98
C GLU A 128 11.00 1.12 10.69
N THR A 129 12.06 1.80 10.26
CA THR A 129 13.36 1.14 10.01
C THR A 129 13.93 0.61 11.31
N LYS A 130 14.35 -0.66 11.33
CA LYS A 130 15.08 -1.23 12.48
C LYS A 130 16.54 -1.47 12.19
N SER A 131 16.82 -2.11 11.07
CA SER A 131 18.18 -2.45 10.65
C SER A 131 18.23 -2.54 9.12
N GLU A 132 19.41 -2.79 8.56
CA GLU A 132 19.54 -3.00 7.12
C GLU A 132 18.73 -4.24 6.69
N GLY A 133 17.73 -4.03 5.83
CA GLY A 133 16.85 -5.10 5.36
C GLY A 133 15.76 -5.54 6.34
N GLU A 134 15.55 -4.82 7.46
CA GLU A 134 14.48 -5.11 8.41
C GLU A 134 13.69 -3.86 8.81
N VAL A 135 12.36 -4.00 8.82
CA VAL A 135 11.41 -2.96 9.23
C VAL A 135 10.43 -3.50 10.24
N LEU A 136 9.99 -2.68 11.19
CA LEU A 136 8.76 -2.95 11.92
C LEU A 136 7.57 -2.53 11.06
N MET A 137 6.61 -3.42 10.93
CA MET A 137 5.32 -3.15 10.32
C MET A 137 4.26 -3.06 11.42
N SER A 138 3.52 -1.95 11.46
CA SER A 138 2.40 -1.74 12.39
C SER A 138 1.11 -1.48 11.64
N PHE A 139 0.01 -2.12 12.04
CA PHE A 139 -1.30 -1.99 11.40
C PHE A 139 -2.40 -2.19 12.45
N ASP A 140 -3.55 -1.58 12.21
CA ASP A 140 -4.74 -1.79 13.03
C ASP A 140 -5.37 -3.14 12.67
N GLU A 141 -5.62 -3.99 13.66
CA GLU A 141 -6.37 -5.22 13.46
C GLU A 141 -7.82 -4.94 13.03
N GLU A 142 -8.33 -5.78 12.13
CA GLU A 142 -9.72 -5.71 11.65
C GLU A 142 -10.72 -5.78 12.81
N LEU A 143 -10.42 -6.59 13.83
CA LEU A 143 -11.18 -6.60 15.06
C LEU A 143 -10.64 -5.54 16.02
N LYS A 144 -11.34 -4.40 16.09
CA LYS A 144 -10.95 -3.21 16.85
C LYS A 144 -10.54 -3.44 18.31
N PHE A 145 -11.02 -4.50 18.96
CA PHE A 145 -10.64 -4.82 20.34
C PHE A 145 -9.20 -5.37 20.46
N GLU A 146 -8.62 -5.85 19.37
CA GLU A 146 -7.27 -6.42 19.29
C GLU A 146 -6.18 -5.35 19.06
N ARG A 147 -6.60 -4.10 18.81
CA ARG A 147 -5.74 -2.90 18.71
C ARG A 147 -4.69 -3.01 17.59
N VAL A 148 -3.59 -2.27 17.72
CA VAL A 148 -2.48 -2.24 16.77
C VAL A 148 -1.59 -3.46 16.99
N GLN A 149 -1.29 -4.18 15.91
CA GLN A 149 -0.22 -5.17 15.91
C GLN A 149 1.05 -4.60 15.30
N THR A 150 2.19 -5.03 15.84
CA THR A 150 3.52 -4.67 15.35
C THR A 150 4.34 -5.94 15.21
N GLN A 151 4.94 -6.15 14.05
CA GLN A 151 5.88 -7.25 13.83
C GLN A 151 7.07 -6.86 12.98
N LEU A 152 8.14 -7.63 13.12
CA LEU A 152 9.32 -7.51 12.28
C LEU A 152 9.02 -8.10 10.89
N ALA A 153 9.47 -7.39 9.85
CA ALA A 153 9.43 -7.85 8.48
C ALA A 153 10.79 -7.67 7.83
N LYS A 154 11.14 -8.62 6.97
CA LYS A 154 12.30 -8.50 6.09
C LYS A 154 11.89 -7.73 4.85
N ILE A 155 12.64 -6.69 4.51
CA ILE A 155 12.46 -5.92 3.29
C ILE A 155 13.66 -6.17 2.36
N LYS A 156 13.39 -6.44 1.08
CA LYS A 156 14.44 -6.69 0.08
C LYS A 156 14.10 -5.99 -1.24
N GLY A 157 15.12 -5.56 -1.97
CA GLY A 157 14.97 -4.86 -3.25
C GLY A 157 15.08 -3.34 -3.09
N SER A 158 14.53 -2.61 -4.07
CA SER A 158 14.51 -1.15 -4.07
C SER A 158 13.19 -0.65 -3.48
N TYR A 159 13.26 -0.01 -2.32
CA TYR A 159 12.11 0.55 -1.60
C TYR A 159 12.33 2.05 -1.32
N PRO A 160 11.24 2.84 -1.17
CA PRO A 160 11.35 4.25 -0.82
C PRO A 160 12.00 4.44 0.55
N GLU A 161 12.63 5.60 0.75
CA GLU A 161 13.23 5.94 2.04
C GLU A 161 12.16 5.99 3.14
N ILE A 162 12.49 5.40 4.29
CA ILE A 162 11.64 5.34 5.49
C ILE A 162 12.35 6.18 6.55
N HIS A 163 11.74 7.29 6.96
CA HIS A 163 12.34 8.31 7.82
C HIS A 163 12.10 8.09 9.32
#